data_AF-A0A3A8HI87-F1
#
_entry.id   AF-A0A3A8HI87-F1
#
_cell.length_a   1.000
_cell.length_b   1.000
_cell.length_c   1.000
_cell.angle_alpha   90.00
_cell.angle_beta   90.00
_cell.angle_gamma   90.00
#
_symmetry.space_group_name_H-M   'P 1'
#
loop_
_entity.id
_entity.type
_entity.pdbx_description
1 polymer ?
#
loop_
_entity_poly.entity_id
_entity_poly.type
_entity_poly.pdbx_seq_one_letter_code
_entity_poly.pdbx_strand_id
1 'polypeptide(L)' 'MASLILPLLGGALIGLSASLLLLFNARIAGISGIAGGLFGSVSGERGWRLAFLAGLVGGGLLLRFIWPGALGAPD' A
#
# COMPACT_ATOMS: atom_id res chain seq x y z
N MET A 1 -19.35 12.38 17.44
CA MET A 1 -19.11 12.94 16.09
C MET A 1 -17.65 12.85 15.64
N ALA A 2 -16.66 13.24 16.47
CA ALA A 2 -15.24 13.26 16.07
C ALA A 2 -14.63 11.88 15.72
N SER A 3 -15.22 10.78 16.20
CA SER A 3 -14.72 9.41 15.99
C SER A 3 -14.80 8.90 14.55
N LEU A 4 -15.66 9.49 13.70
CA LEU A 4 -15.79 9.09 12.29
C LEU A 4 -14.76 9.75 11.37
N ILE A 5 -14.15 10.85 11.81
CA ILE A 5 -13.29 11.67 10.95
C ILE A 5 -12.00 10.92 10.61
N LEU A 6 -11.36 10.28 11.58
CA LEU A 6 -10.13 9.48 11.40
C LEU A 6 -10.29 8.35 10.37
N PRO A 7 -11.29 7.45 10.49
CA PRO A 7 -11.47 6.38 9.52
C PRO A 7 -11.87 6.89 8.13
N LEU A 8 -12.64 7.98 8.03
CA LEU A 8 -12.91 8.63 6.73
C LEU A 8 -11.64 9.18 6.09
N LEU A 9 -10.80 9.87 6.86
CA LEU A 9 -9.51 10.41 6.40
C LEU A 9 -8.58 9.28 5.91
N GLY A 10 -8.48 8.20 6.68
CA GLY A 10 -7.71 7.02 6.29
C GLY A 10 -8.22 6.39 4.99
N GLY A 11 -9.54 6.19 4.87
CA GLY A 11 -10.17 5.67 3.66
C GLY A 11 -9.95 6.57 2.44
N ALA A 12 -10.09 7.89 2.60
CA ALA A 12 -9.84 8.86 1.54
C ALA A 12 -8.38 8.87 1.08
N LEU A 13 -7.42 8.78 2.00
CA LEU A 13 -5.99 8.68 1.68
C LEU A 13 -5.66 7.40 0.90
N ILE A 14 -6.21 6.25 1.32
CA ILE A 14 -6.01 4.97 0.62
C ILE A 14 -6.62 5.03 -0.79
N GLY A 15 -7.85 5.55 -0.91
CA GLY A 15 -8.55 5.70 -2.18
C GLY A 15 -7.82 6.63 -3.15
N LEU A 16 -7.29 7.75 -2.67
CA LEU A 16 -6.44 8.65 -3.48
C LEU A 16 -5.17 7.95 -3.96
N SER A 17 -4.50 7.22 -3.07
CA SER A 17 -3.27 6.49 -3.42
C SER A 17 -3.53 5.44 -4.51
N ALA A 18 -4.62 4.67 -4.38
CA ALA A 18 -5.04 3.69 -5.37
C ALA A 18 -5.42 4.33 -6.72
N SER A 19 -6.10 5.49 -6.68
CA SER A 19 -6.51 6.23 -7.88
C SER A 19 -5.31 6.80 -8.64
N LEU A 20 -4.33 7.36 -7.92
CA LEU A 20 -3.07 7.82 -8.51
C LEU A 20 -2.32 6.67 -9.18
N LEU A 21 -2.22 5.52 -8.52
CA LEU A 21 -1.63 4.32 -9.12
C LEU A 21 -2.36 3.89 -10.39
N LEU A 22 -3.70 3.87 -10.37
CA LEU A 22 -4.49 3.53 -11.53
C LEU A 22 -4.28 4.53 -12.68
N LEU A 23 -4.20 5.82 -12.37
CA LEU A 23 -4.01 6.89 -13.35
C LEU A 23 -2.63 6.79 -14.03
N PHE A 24 -1.56 6.56 -13.26
CA PHE A 24 -0.19 6.51 -13.80
C PHE A 24 0.18 5.16 -14.42
N ASN A 25 -0.39 4.05 -13.95
CA ASN A 25 -0.07 2.71 -14.46
C ASN A 25 -1.11 2.15 -15.44
N ALA A 26 -2.26 2.83 -15.64
CA ALA A 26 -3.39 2.43 -16.47
C ALA A 26 -3.96 1.02 -16.13
N ARG A 27 -3.58 0.48 -14.97
CA ARG A 27 -3.84 -0.88 -14.51
C ARG A 27 -4.31 -0.80 -13.08
N ILE A 28 -5.37 -1.54 -12.75
CA ILE A 28 -5.83 -1.66 -11.35
C ILE A 28 -4.69 -2.33 -10.57
N ALA A 29 -4.09 -1.60 -9.62
CA ALA A 29 -3.00 -2.06 -8.79
C ALA A 29 -3.49 -3.08 -7.75
N GLY A 30 -3.79 -4.30 -8.21
CA GLY A 30 -4.04 -5.43 -7.32
C GLY A 30 -2.72 -5.93 -6.74
N ILE A 31 -2.60 -5.98 -5.42
CA ILE A 31 -1.40 -6.53 -4.74
C ILE A 31 -1.11 -7.94 -5.25
N SER A 32 -2.14 -8.77 -5.46
CA SER A 32 -2.01 -10.12 -6.04
C SER A 32 -1.48 -10.12 -7.48
N GLY A 33 -1.81 -9.10 -8.28
CA GLY A 33 -1.29 -8.92 -9.64
C GLY A 33 0.16 -8.42 -9.67
N ILE A 34 0.53 -7.55 -8.72
CA ILE A 34 1.91 -7.06 -8.55
C ILE A 34 2.81 -8.20 -8.06
N ALA A 35 2.37 -8.94 -7.04
CA ALA A 35 3.10 -10.09 -6.49
C ALA A 35 3.17 -11.27 -7.48
N GLY A 36 2.05 -11.66 -8.08
CA GLY A 36 2.02 -12.74 -9.08
C GLY A 36 2.78 -12.38 -10.35
N GLY A 37 2.76 -11.10 -10.73
CA GLY A 37 3.52 -10.58 -11.85
C GLY A 37 5.03 -10.55 -11.62
N LEU A 38 5.53 -10.69 -10.39
CA LEU A 38 6.96 -10.83 -10.10
C LEU A 38 7.51 -12.16 -10.65
N PHE A 39 6.68 -13.20 -10.69
CA PHE A 39 7.02 -14.53 -11.22
C PHE A 39 6.90 -14.62 -12.75
N GLY A 40 6.04 -13.79 -13.37
CA GLY A 40 5.73 -13.88 -14.80
C GLY A 40 6.22 -12.74 -15.70
N SER A 41 6.76 -11.62 -15.18
CA SER A 41 6.92 -10.41 -15.99
C SER A 41 8.29 -10.23 -16.66
N VAL A 42 8.20 -9.69 -17.88
CA VAL A 42 9.24 -9.15 -18.75
C VAL A 42 10.05 -8.08 -18.01
N SER A 43 11.37 -8.12 -18.15
CA SER A 43 12.37 -7.40 -17.34
C SER A 43 12.11 -5.92 -17.03
N GLY A 44 11.31 -5.21 -17.83
CA GLY A 44 11.02 -3.78 -17.66
C GLY A 44 10.05 -3.42 -16.53
N GLU A 45 9.11 -4.30 -16.14
CA GLU A 45 8.12 -3.96 -15.10
C GLU A 45 8.56 -4.36 -13.68
N ARG A 46 9.63 -5.13 -13.52
CA ARG A 46 10.06 -5.62 -12.20
C ARG A 46 10.47 -4.49 -11.25
N GLY A 47 11.13 -3.44 -11.77
CA GLY A 47 11.62 -2.32 -10.96
C GLY A 47 10.51 -1.59 -10.22
N TRP A 48 9.41 -1.23 -10.90
CA TRP A 48 8.31 -0.51 -10.26
C TRP A 48 7.53 -1.39 -9.26
N ARG A 49 7.42 -2.69 -9.54
CA ARG A 49 6.77 -3.66 -8.64
C ARG A 49 7.57 -3.88 -7.37
N LEU A 50 8.90 -4.00 -7.49
CA LEU A 50 9.78 -4.08 -6.34
C LEU A 50 9.73 -2.80 -5.51
N ALA A 51 9.72 -1.62 -6.15
CA ALA A 51 9.59 -0.35 -5.44
C ALA A 51 8.25 -0.26 -4.68
N PHE A 52 7.15 -0.71 -5.29
CA PHE A 52 5.84 -0.77 -4.62
C PHE A 52 5.84 -1.72 -3.42
N LEU A 53 6.35 -2.96 -3.59
CA LEU A 53 6.41 -3.94 -2.51
C LEU A 53 7.34 -3.49 -1.37
N ALA A 54 8.49 -2.89 -1.71
CA ALA A 54 9.40 -2.32 -0.73
C ALA A 54 8.75 -1.15 0.02
N GLY A 55 7.98 -0.31 -0.66
CA GLY A 55 7.19 0.76 -0.03
C GLY A 55 6.10 0.23 0.90
N LEU A 56 5.40 -0.84 0.50
CA LEU A 56 4.37 -1.49 1.32
C LEU A 56 4.96 -2.05 2.63
N VAL A 57 6.02 -2.86 2.51
CA VAL A 57 6.71 -3.45 3.66
C VAL A 57 7.37 -2.36 4.51
N GLY A 58 8.08 -1.43 3.88
CA GLY A 58 8.74 -0.31 4.54
C GLY A 58 7.77 0.57 5.31
N GLY A 59 6.59 0.85 4.75
CA GLY A 59 5.53 1.62 5.41
C GLY A 59 5.02 0.94 6.68
N GLY A 60 4.77 -0.38 6.62
CA GLY A 60 4.36 -1.15 7.80
C GLY A 60 5.45 -1.22 8.87
N LEU A 61 6.71 -1.38 8.47
CA LEU A 61 7.85 -1.35 9.39
C LEU A 61 8.03 0.03 10.03
N LEU A 62 7.95 1.11 9.25
CA LEU A 62 8.00 2.48 9.75
C LEU A 62 6.89 2.74 10.76
N LEU A 63 5.66 2.28 10.48
CA LEU A 63 4.55 2.39 11.42
C LEU A 63 4.86 1.64 12.73
N ARG A 64 5.45 0.44 12.65
CA ARG A 64 5.88 -0.33 13.82
C ARG A 64 6.95 0.39 14.63
N PHE A 65 7.90 1.07 13.98
CA PHE A 65 8.95 1.83 14.67
C PHE A 65 8.41 3.10 15.33
N ILE A 66 7.51 3.82 14.65
CA ILE A 66 6.92 5.07 15.17
C ILE A 66 5.90 4.76 16.27
N TRP A 67 5.09 3.73 16.08
CA TRP A 67 4.00 3.37 16.98
C TRP A 67 3.95 1.86 17.22
N PRO A 68 4.82 1.32 18.10
CA PRO A 68 4.92 -0.12 18.31
C PRO A 68 3.61 -0.75 18.79
N GLY A 69 2.78 -0.03 19.56
CA GLY A 69 1.46 -0.50 19.99
C GLY A 69 0.39 -0.55 18.90
N ALA A 70 0.61 0.03 17.72
CA ALA A 70 -0.39 0.08 16.65
C ALA A 70 -0.66 -1.28 15.99
N LEU A 71 0.29 -2.21 16.10
CA LEU A 71 0.18 -3.58 15.59
C LEU A 71 0.08 -4.62 16.72
N GLY A 72 -0.01 -4.19 17.98
CA GLY A 72 -0.20 -5.09 19.13
C GLY A 72 -1.65 -5.54 19.23
N ALA A 73 -1.89 -6.75 19.75
CA ALA A 73 -3.24 -7.20 20.09
C ALA A 73 -3.84 -6.22 21.12
N PRO A 74 -5.10 -5.79 20.95
CA PRO A 74 -5.77 -5.01 21.97
C PRO A 74 -5.89 -5.87 23.24
N ASP A 75 -5.46 -5.32 24.37
CA ASP A 75 -5.77 -5.84 25.71
C ASP A 75 -7.27 -5.93 25.97
#